data_AF-A0A1F2W2P2-F1
#
_entry.id   AF-A0A1F2W2P2-F1
#
_cell.length_a   1.000
_cell.length_b   1.000
_cell.length_c   1.000
_cell.angle_alpha   90.00
_cell.angle_beta   90.00
_cell.angle_gamma   90.00
#
_symmetry.space_group_name_H-M   'P 1'
#
loop_
_entity.id
_entity.type
_entity.pdbx_description
1 polymer ?
#
loop_
_entity_poly.entity_id
_entity_poly.type
_entity_poly.pdbx_seq_one_letter_code
_entity_poly.pdbx_strand_id
1 'polypeptide(L)'
;MFNEYDKSYPIELVADFLGVNSRTLYYYEKFSLVCPLRRGRKRYYSKADIRWLEYVRELMYDQGMNLRSIIILIRRRDNIILGKCPEDVVDCFKNYLMHISKEE
;
A
#
# COMPACT_ATOMS: atom_id res chain seq x y z
N MET A 1 -15.67 17.98 -7.63
CA MET A 1 -15.53 16.52 -7.53
C MET A 1 -14.17 16.25 -6.90
N PHE A 2 -14.10 15.59 -5.74
CA PHE A 2 -12.81 15.35 -5.07
C PHE A 2 -12.00 14.32 -5.87
N ASN A 3 -10.73 14.63 -6.14
CA ASN A 3 -9.81 13.71 -6.81
C ASN A 3 -9.55 12.49 -5.91
N GLU A 4 -9.75 11.26 -6.41
CA GLU A 4 -9.54 10.03 -5.64
C GLU A 4 -8.09 9.81 -5.20
N TYR A 5 -7.15 10.50 -5.84
CA TYR A 5 -5.71 10.48 -5.54
C TYR A 5 -5.28 11.61 -4.57
N ASP A 6 -6.19 12.50 -4.17
CA ASP A 6 -5.86 13.53 -3.17
C ASP A 6 -5.65 12.90 -1.79
N LYS A 7 -4.43 13.01 -1.27
CA LYS A 7 -4.01 12.41 0.00
C LYS A 7 -4.42 13.32 1.16
N SER A 8 -5.68 13.17 1.59
CA SER A 8 -6.34 13.99 2.61
C SER A 8 -6.82 13.21 3.84
N TYR A 9 -6.79 11.87 3.81
CA TYR A 9 -7.25 11.02 4.91
C TYR A 9 -6.12 10.73 5.91
N PRO A 10 -6.21 11.17 7.18
CA PRO A 10 -5.17 10.91 8.17
C PRO A 10 -5.09 9.41 8.53
N ILE A 11 -3.91 8.96 8.99
CA ILE A 11 -3.65 7.55 9.31
C ILE A 11 -4.65 6.93 10.28
N GLU A 12 -5.13 7.69 11.26
CA GLU A 12 -6.10 7.22 12.25
C GLU A 12 -7.43 6.86 11.57
N LEU A 13 -7.94 7.73 10.70
CA LEU A 13 -9.20 7.50 9.98
C LEU A 13 -9.08 6.32 9.00
N VAL A 14 -7.94 6.17 8.34
CA VAL A 14 -7.67 5.04 7.43
C VAL A 14 -7.58 3.73 8.20
N ALA A 15 -6.99 3.75 9.39
CA ALA A 15 -6.91 2.59 10.25
C ALA A 15 -8.31 2.12 10.67
N ASP A 16 -9.19 3.06 11.03
CA ASP A 16 -10.59 2.78 11.38
C ASP A 16 -11.35 2.20 10.18
N PHE A 17 -11.21 2.77 8.98
CA PHE A 17 -11.86 2.26 7.76
C PHE A 17 -11.45 0.82 7.44
N LEU A 18 -10.17 0.49 7.60
CA LEU A 18 -9.65 -0.84 7.29
C LEU A 18 -9.82 -1.85 8.44
N GLY A 19 -10.30 -1.40 9.60
CA GLY A 19 -10.40 -2.21 10.81
C GLY A 19 -9.02 -2.70 11.29
N VAL A 20 -8.00 -1.84 11.26
CA VAL A 20 -6.63 -2.15 11.68
C VAL A 20 -6.11 -1.18 12.71
N ASN A 21 -5.01 -1.56 13.37
CA ASN A 21 -4.21 -0.60 14.13
C ASN A 21 -3.36 0.25 13.16
N SER A 22 -3.16 1.54 13.46
CA SER A 22 -2.27 2.43 12.70
C SER A 22 -0.84 1.90 12.57
N ARG A 23 -0.37 1.08 13.51
CA ARG A 23 0.91 0.36 13.41
C ARG A 23 0.96 -0.58 12.20
N THR A 24 -0.15 -1.22 11.83
CA THR A 24 -0.24 -2.06 10.63
C THR A 24 -0.01 -1.24 9.37
N LEU A 25 -0.55 -0.01 9.30
CA LEU A 25 -0.31 0.90 8.18
C LEU A 25 1.16 1.35 8.10
N TYR A 26 1.83 1.52 9.24
CA TYR A 26 3.28 1.74 9.28
C TYR A 26 4.06 0.53 8.74
N TYR A 27 3.64 -0.69 9.08
CA TYR A 27 4.23 -1.89 8.49
C TYR A 27 4.05 -1.92 6.97
N TYR A 28 2.84 -1.65 6.47
CA TYR A 28 2.58 -1.58 5.03
C TYR A 28 3.43 -0.51 4.31
N GLU A 29 3.56 0.69 4.90
CA GLU A 29 4.48 1.74 4.40
C GLU A 29 5.94 1.23 4.32
N LYS A 30 6.43 0.50 5.34
CA LYS A 30 7.80 -0.03 5.38
C LYS A 30 8.10 -0.98 4.21
N PHE A 31 7.10 -1.74 3.75
CA PHE A 31 7.22 -2.66 2.62
C PHE A 31 6.83 -2.01 1.29
N SER A 32 6.66 -0.68 1.26
CA SER A 32 6.18 0.10 0.12
C SER A 32 4.84 -0.39 -0.45
N LEU A 33 4.02 -1.07 0.38
CA LEU A 33 2.65 -1.42 0.03
C LEU A 33 1.74 -0.20 -0.10
N VAL A 34 2.15 0.95 0.41
CA VAL A 34 1.42 2.21 0.30
C VAL A 34 2.38 3.36 0.50
N CYS A 35 2.13 4.48 -0.18
CA CYS A 35 2.98 5.67 -0.12
C CYS A 35 2.20 6.90 0.36
N PRO A 36 2.10 7.12 1.69
CA PRO A 36 1.35 8.27 2.21
C PRO A 36 2.05 9.60 1.91
N LEU A 37 1.25 10.66 1.76
CA LEU A 37 1.74 12.04 1.81
C LEU A 37 2.10 12.38 3.25
N ARG A 38 3.30 12.91 3.46
CA ARG A 38 3.74 13.37 4.78
C ARG A 38 3.55 14.87 4.90
N ARG A 39 2.84 15.31 5.94
CA ARG A 39 2.82 16.71 6.39
C ARG A 39 3.39 16.75 7.81
N GLY A 40 4.70 16.96 7.88
CA GLY A 40 5.47 16.79 9.11
C GLY A 40 5.47 15.32 9.58
N ARG A 41 4.98 15.09 10.81
CA ARG A 41 4.86 13.73 11.38
C ARG A 41 3.58 13.00 10.94
N LYS A 42 2.59 13.73 10.41
CA LYS A 42 1.29 13.18 10.02
C LYS A 42 1.38 12.55 8.62
N ARG A 43 0.69 11.43 8.45
CA ARG A 43 0.56 10.69 7.20
C ARG A 43 -0.85 10.83 6.68
N TYR A 44 -0.96 11.07 5.39
CA TYR A 44 -2.22 11.20 4.69
C TYR A 44 -2.28 10.25 3.52
N TYR A 45 -3.44 9.67 3.31
CA TYR A 45 -3.73 8.68 2.28
C TYR A 45 -4.86 9.19 1.41
N SER A 46 -4.94 8.65 0.21
CA SER A 46 -5.99 8.93 -0.76
C SER A 46 -7.06 7.84 -0.72
N LYS A 47 -8.17 8.04 -1.42
CA LYS A 47 -9.17 6.97 -1.60
C LYS A 47 -8.61 5.80 -2.41
N ALA A 48 -7.75 6.10 -3.39
CA ALA A 48 -7.06 5.07 -4.16
C ALA A 48 -6.16 4.20 -3.26
N ASP A 49 -5.43 4.81 -2.31
CA ASP A 49 -4.62 4.08 -1.33
C ASP A 49 -5.48 3.17 -0.45
N ILE A 50 -6.65 3.66 0.02
CA ILE A 50 -7.55 2.89 0.88
C ILE A 50 -8.07 1.65 0.13
N ARG A 51 -8.61 1.82 -1.09
CA ARG A 51 -9.11 0.69 -1.91
C ARG A 51 -8.03 -0.34 -2.21
N TRP A 52 -6.81 0.13 -2.45
CA TRP A 52 -5.67 -0.75 -2.65
C TRP A 52 -5.36 -1.57 -1.39
N LEU A 53 -5.36 -0.94 -0.21
CA LEU A 53 -5.13 -1.61 1.06
C LEU A 53 -6.25 -2.59 1.42
N GLU A 54 -7.50 -2.30 1.07
CA GLU A 54 -8.62 -3.25 1.16
C GLU A 54 -8.34 -4.50 0.33
N TYR A 55 -7.93 -4.32 -0.93
CA TYR A 55 -7.59 -5.43 -1.81
C TYR A 55 -6.38 -6.24 -1.31
N VAL A 56 -5.33 -5.57 -0.82
CA VAL A 56 -4.18 -6.25 -0.20
C VAL A 56 -4.63 -7.10 0.99
N ARG A 57 -5.59 -6.61 1.80
CA ARG A 57 -6.14 -7.36 2.93
C ARG A 57 -7.00 -8.54 2.47
N GLU A 58 -7.81 -8.39 1.43
CA GLU A 58 -8.57 -9.49 0.80
C GLU A 58 -7.63 -10.62 0.35
N LEU A 59 -6.53 -10.29 -0.33
CA LEU A 59 -5.50 -11.27 -0.68
C LEU A 59 -4.91 -11.96 0.55
N MET A 60 -4.71 -11.24 1.65
CA MET A 60 -4.14 -11.83 2.86
C MET A 60 -5.10 -12.75 3.61
N TYR A 61 -6.33 -12.31 3.84
CA TYR A 61 -7.27 -13.00 4.72
C TYR A 61 -8.17 -13.99 3.98
N ASP A 62 -8.59 -13.66 2.76
CA ASP A 62 -9.53 -14.49 2.01
C ASP A 62 -8.81 -15.48 1.10
N GLN A 63 -7.66 -15.06 0.53
CA GLN A 63 -6.85 -15.90 -0.35
C GLN A 63 -5.66 -16.57 0.38
N GLY A 64 -5.50 -16.33 1.69
CA GLY A 64 -4.46 -16.94 2.52
C GLY A 64 -3.03 -16.54 2.12
N MET A 65 -2.85 -15.43 1.39
CA MET A 65 -1.54 -14.99 0.96
C MET A 65 -0.80 -14.28 2.09
N ASN A 66 0.48 -14.58 2.28
CA ASN A 66 1.31 -13.73 3.13
C ASN A 66 1.86 -12.53 2.33
N LEU A 67 2.39 -11.55 3.07
CA LEU A 67 2.97 -10.34 2.49
C LEU A 67 4.08 -10.60 1.45
N ARG A 68 4.91 -11.63 1.67
CA ARG A 68 6.00 -11.98 0.75
C ARG A 68 5.45 -12.45 -0.59
N SER A 69 4.40 -13.28 -0.56
CA SER A 69 3.72 -13.74 -1.78
C SER A 69 3.15 -12.58 -2.59
N ILE A 70 2.53 -11.59 -1.92
CA ILE A 70 1.99 -10.40 -2.58
C ILE A 70 3.11 -9.57 -3.22
N ILE A 71 4.21 -9.32 -2.50
CA ILE A 71 5.38 -8.60 -3.02
C ILE A 71 5.97 -9.31 -4.25
N ILE A 72 6.02 -10.65 -4.24
CA ILE A 72 6.52 -11.45 -5.38
C ILE A 72 5.62 -11.25 -6.61
N LEU A 73 4.30 -11.25 -6.46
CA LEU A 73 3.38 -11.05 -7.58
C LEU A 73 3.50 -9.63 -8.15
N ILE A 74 3.63 -8.62 -7.29
CA ILE A 74 3.90 -7.24 -7.70
C ILE A 74 5.23 -7.16 -8.46
N ARG A 75 6.31 -7.82 -7.96
CA ARG A 75 7.62 -7.89 -8.62
C ARG A 75 7.56 -8.55 -9.99
N ARG A 76 6.73 -9.59 -10.14
CA ARG A 76 6.50 -10.29 -11.43
C ARG A 76 5.67 -9.47 -12.42
N ARG A 77 5.25 -8.26 -12.04
CA ARG A 77 4.34 -7.40 -12.80
C ARG A 77 3.05 -8.13 -13.17
N ASP A 78 2.48 -8.83 -12.20
CA ASP A 78 1.18 -9.46 -12.38
C ASP A 78 0.11 -8.38 -12.65
N ASN A 79 -0.45 -8.38 -13.87
CA ASN A 79 -1.39 -7.36 -14.32
C ASN A 79 -2.71 -7.37 -13.55
N ILE A 80 -3.10 -8.50 -12.93
CA ILE A 80 -4.32 -8.59 -12.14
C ILE A 80 -4.17 -7.78 -10.86
N ILE A 81 -3.00 -7.87 -10.22
CA ILE A 81 -2.70 -7.11 -9.00
C ILE A 81 -2.35 -5.67 -9.32
N LEU A 82 -1.47 -5.44 -10.30
CA LEU A 82 -1.04 -4.09 -10.66
C LEU A 82 -2.19 -3.24 -11.22
N GLY A 83 -3.19 -3.84 -11.87
CA GLY A 83 -4.38 -3.12 -12.36
C GLY A 83 -5.22 -2.48 -11.25
N LYS A 84 -5.04 -2.89 -9.98
CA LYS A 84 -5.69 -2.28 -8.81
C LYS A 84 -4.75 -1.39 -7.99
N CYS A 85 -3.47 -1.34 -8.34
CA CYS A 85 -2.45 -0.60 -7.59
C CYS A 85 -2.36 0.86 -8.07
N PRO A 86 -2.37 1.86 -7.17
CA PRO A 86 -2.12 3.25 -7.53
C PRO A 86 -0.74 3.44 -8.16
N GLU A 87 -0.63 4.28 -9.19
CA GLU A 87 0.62 4.46 -9.96
C GLU A 87 1.80 4.90 -9.08
N ASP A 88 1.56 5.81 -8.13
CA ASP A 88 2.57 6.29 -7.19
C ASP A 88 3.07 5.17 -6.26
N VAL A 89 2.18 4.25 -5.88
CA VAL A 89 2.53 3.07 -5.09
C VAL A 89 3.37 2.09 -5.93
N VAL A 90 3.06 1.90 -7.22
CA VAL A 90 3.88 1.09 -8.14
C VAL A 90 5.31 1.64 -8.22
N ASP A 91 5.48 2.96 -8.31
CA ASP A 91 6.80 3.58 -8.36
C ASP A 91 7.57 3.43 -7.04
N CYS A 92 6.89 3.58 -5.91
CA CYS A 92 7.46 3.27 -4.61
C CYS A 92 7.96 1.82 -4.50
N PHE A 93 7.17 0.86 -4.98
CA PHE A 93 7.57 -0.55 -5.01
C PHE A 93 8.80 -0.80 -5.87
N LYS A 94 8.90 -0.17 -7.05
CA LYS A 94 10.09 -0.29 -7.91
C LYS A 94 11.35 0.10 -7.14
N ASN A 95 11.29 1.23 -6.43
CA ASN A 95 12.42 1.71 -5.62
C ASN A 95 12.74 0.73 -4.49
N TYR A 96 11.74 0.27 -3.74
CA TYR A 96 11.90 -0.73 -2.68
C TYR A 96 12.57 -2.02 -3.16
N LEU A 97 12.13 -2.56 -4.30
CA LEU A 97 12.69 -3.78 -4.88
C LEU A 97 14.13 -3.59 -5.35
N MET A 98 14.49 -2.42 -5.89
CA MET A 98 15.87 -2.11 -6.28
C MET A 98 16.83 -2.07 -5.09
N HIS A 99 16.35 -1.65 -3.90
CA HIS A 99 17.18 -1.62 -2.70
C HIS A 99 17.40 -3.02 -2.12
N ILE A 100 16.37 -3.87 -2.10
CA ILE A 100 16.49 -5.23 -1.56
C ILE A 100 17.36 -6.12 -2.45
N SER A 101 17.28 -5.99 -3.78
CA SER A 101 18.11 -6.78 -4.69
C SER A 101 19.61 -6.50 -4.61
N LYS A 102 20.02 -5.47 -3.84
CA LYS A 102 21.43 -5.14 -3.59
C LYS A 102 21.94 -5.68 -2.24
N GLU A 103 21.04 -6.18 -1.40
CA GLU A 103 21.32 -6.69 -0.05
C GLU A 103 21.32 -8.24 0.01
N GLU A 104 21.03 -8.91 -1.11
CA GLU A 104 21.19 -10.37 -1.34
C GLU A 104 22.43 -10.65 -2.20
#